data_AF-A0A2D9A5H0-F1
#
_entry.id   AF-A0A2D9A5H0-F1
#
_cell.length_a   1.000
_cell.length_b   1.000
_cell.length_c   1.000
_cell.angle_alpha   90.00
_cell.angle_beta   90.00
_cell.angle_gamma   90.00
#
_symmetry.space_group_name_H-M   'P 1'
#
loop_
_entity.id
_entity.type
_entity.pdbx_description
1 polymer ?
#
loop_
_entity_poly.entity_id
_entity_poly.type
_entity_poly.pdbx_seq_one_letter_code
_entity_poly.pdbx_strand_id
1 'polypeptide(L)'
;MPQSEEVLERFIKTLVQEITDTRPEYLTTPFTIAEIYLNLVPYRSHRALIGVEMNGDYEEALLQMLSGEGDCLLVDSSVARQEMQRELAGPNPNTALFHEFAAADVRLHSRRVPLDVGRGSEVGAAEVPEAD
;
A
#
# COMPACT_ATOMS: atom_id res chain seq x y z
N MET A 1 -3.97 -3.05 18.25
CA MET A 1 -4.87 -1.89 18.50
C MET A 1 -5.74 -1.78 17.27
N PRO A 2 -7.07 -1.96 17.37
CA PRO A 2 -7.91 -2.16 16.18
C PRO A 2 -7.99 -0.93 15.25
N GLN A 3 -7.67 0.27 15.73
CA GLN A 3 -7.73 1.49 14.92
C GLN A 3 -6.59 1.58 13.89
N SER A 4 -5.35 1.24 14.25
CA SER A 4 -4.19 1.33 13.34
C SER A 4 -4.32 0.36 12.14
N GLU A 5 -4.89 -0.83 12.36
CA GLU A 5 -5.12 -1.82 11.28
C GLU A 5 -6.17 -1.33 10.27
N GLU A 6 -7.28 -0.74 10.73
CA GLU A 6 -8.30 -0.16 9.82
C GLU A 6 -7.76 1.03 9.03
N VAL A 7 -6.99 1.91 9.69
CA VAL A 7 -6.32 3.05 9.06
C VAL A 7 -5.34 2.56 7.99
N LEU A 8 -4.53 1.55 8.30
CA LEU A 8 -3.61 0.91 7.37
C LEU A 8 -4.35 0.32 6.16
N GLU A 9 -5.45 -0.41 6.37
CA GLU A 9 -6.24 -0.97 5.27
C GLU A 9 -6.83 0.12 4.36
N ARG A 10 -7.36 1.21 4.94
CA ARG A 10 -7.85 2.37 4.17
C ARG A 10 -6.71 3.06 3.43
N PHE A 11 -5.54 3.20 4.05
CA PHE A 11 -4.35 3.77 3.44
C PHE A 11 -3.96 2.97 2.21
N ILE A 12 -3.79 1.66 2.36
CA ILE A 12 -3.41 0.75 1.30
C ILE A 12 -4.43 0.82 0.16
N LYS A 13 -5.73 0.76 0.47
CA LYS A 13 -6.77 0.83 -0.55
C LYS A 13 -6.72 2.14 -1.33
N THR A 14 -6.53 3.26 -0.64
CA THR A 14 -6.41 4.58 -1.24
C THR A 14 -5.15 4.66 -2.11
N LEU A 15 -4.00 4.18 -1.62
CA LEU A 15 -2.74 4.14 -2.36
C LEU A 15 -2.88 3.33 -3.66
N VAL A 16 -3.46 2.14 -3.59
CA VAL A 16 -3.65 1.28 -4.78
C VAL A 16 -4.62 1.92 -5.77
N GLN A 17 -5.69 2.57 -5.28
CA GLN A 17 -6.61 3.31 -6.15
C GLN A 17 -5.94 4.49 -6.84
N GLU A 18 -5.20 5.32 -6.11
CA GLU A 18 -4.48 6.48 -6.67
C GLU A 18 -3.42 6.04 -7.70
N ILE A 19 -2.68 4.97 -7.40
CA ILE A 19 -1.72 4.39 -8.35
C ILE A 19 -2.45 3.89 -9.60
N THR A 20 -3.57 3.18 -9.46
CA THR A 20 -4.29 2.63 -10.61
C THR A 20 -4.93 3.71 -11.48
N ASP A 21 -5.46 4.78 -10.87
CA ASP A 21 -6.15 5.87 -11.57
C ASP A 21 -5.17 6.85 -12.23
N THR A 22 -4.14 7.26 -11.49
CA THR A 22 -3.24 8.33 -11.93
C THR A 22 -1.97 7.82 -12.59
N ARG A 23 -1.36 6.75 -12.06
CA ARG A 23 -0.01 6.29 -12.46
C ARG A 23 0.10 4.76 -12.44
N PRO A 24 -0.58 4.04 -13.34
CA PRO A 24 -0.59 2.58 -13.36
C PRO A 24 0.79 1.97 -13.64
N GLU A 25 1.75 2.76 -14.12
CA GLU A 25 3.15 2.34 -14.28
C GLU A 25 3.78 1.84 -12.97
N TYR A 26 3.47 2.45 -11.82
CA TYR A 26 3.98 2.06 -10.50
C TYR A 26 3.44 0.71 -10.00
N LEU A 27 2.49 0.09 -10.71
CA LEU A 27 2.09 -1.30 -10.46
C LEU A 27 3.19 -2.29 -10.90
N THR A 28 4.05 -1.87 -11.82
CA THR A 28 5.11 -2.72 -12.40
C THR A 28 6.51 -2.17 -12.16
N THR A 29 6.64 -0.86 -11.91
CA THR A 29 7.92 -0.20 -11.67
C THR A 29 8.13 0.06 -10.17
N PRO A 30 9.38 -0.03 -9.68
CA PRO A 30 9.70 0.43 -8.35
C PRO A 30 9.55 1.96 -8.27
N PHE A 31 9.09 2.45 -7.12
CA PHE A 31 9.01 3.87 -6.79
C PHE A 31 9.62 4.11 -5.40
N THR A 32 9.86 5.35 -5.03
CA THR A 32 10.51 5.65 -3.74
C THR A 32 9.50 5.92 -2.64
N ILE A 33 9.93 5.77 -1.38
CA ILE A 33 9.11 6.14 -0.21
C ILE A 33 8.66 7.60 -0.28
N ALA A 34 9.54 8.49 -0.78
CA ALA A 34 9.22 9.89 -1.02
C ALA A 34 8.00 10.10 -1.90
N GLU A 35 7.87 9.31 -2.97
CA GLU A 35 6.75 9.43 -3.91
C GLU A 35 5.40 9.13 -3.23
N ILE A 36 5.38 8.27 -2.21
CA ILE A 36 4.15 7.95 -1.47
C ILE A 36 3.57 9.20 -0.82
N TYR A 37 4.35 9.91 -0.01
CA TYR A 37 3.84 11.05 0.76
C TYR A 37 3.88 12.39 0.00
N LEU A 38 4.66 12.48 -1.09
CA LEU A 38 4.73 13.68 -1.93
C LEU A 38 3.71 13.67 -3.07
N ASN A 39 3.54 12.53 -3.75
CA ASN A 39 2.83 12.45 -5.02
C ASN A 39 1.58 11.56 -4.99
N LEU A 40 1.60 10.45 -4.26
CA LEU A 40 0.50 9.46 -4.29
C LEU A 40 -0.57 9.77 -3.25
N VAL A 41 -0.19 9.80 -1.98
CA VAL A 41 -1.11 9.95 -0.85
C VAL A 41 -0.64 11.10 0.04
N PRO A 42 -0.65 12.35 -0.45
CA PRO A 42 -0.25 13.49 0.36
C PRO A 42 -1.18 13.67 1.56
N TYR A 43 -0.60 13.81 2.75
CA TYR A 43 -1.31 13.91 4.04
C TYR A 43 -2.47 14.91 4.00
N ARG A 44 -2.24 16.12 3.47
CA ARG A 44 -3.27 17.18 3.48
C ARG A 44 -4.55 16.82 2.72
N SER A 45 -4.42 16.10 1.61
CA SER A 45 -5.57 15.75 0.75
C SER A 45 -6.24 14.46 1.22
N HIS A 46 -5.46 13.51 1.73
CA HIS A 46 -5.94 12.15 2.00
C HIS A 46 -6.21 11.84 3.47
N ARG A 47 -5.84 12.70 4.43
CA ARG A 47 -6.07 12.45 5.86
C ARG A 47 -7.50 12.06 6.21
N ALA A 48 -8.49 12.70 5.57
CA ALA A 48 -9.91 12.44 5.80
C ALA A 48 -10.37 11.10 5.19
N LEU A 49 -9.75 10.66 4.09
CA LEU A 49 -10.06 9.39 3.42
C LEU A 49 -9.46 8.20 4.17
N ILE A 50 -8.26 8.38 4.71
CA ILE A 50 -7.55 7.37 5.48
C ILE A 50 -8.13 7.27 6.91
N GLY A 51 -8.68 8.37 7.41
CA GLY A 51 -9.22 8.45 8.77
C GLY A 51 -8.15 8.77 9.82
N VAL A 52 -7.10 9.49 9.43
CA VAL A 52 -6.04 9.97 10.33
C VAL A 52 -6.34 11.39 10.79
N GLU A 53 -6.28 11.60 12.10
CA GLU A 53 -6.52 12.92 12.71
C GLU A 53 -5.23 13.71 12.89
N MET A 54 -4.13 13.03 13.21
CA MET A 54 -2.81 13.65 13.36
C MET A 54 -1.81 13.16 12.32
N ASN A 55 -0.75 13.96 12.12
CA ASN A 55 0.37 13.55 11.26
C ASN A 55 1.05 12.30 11.81
N GLY A 56 1.13 12.16 13.13
CA GLY A 56 1.69 10.96 13.78
C GLY A 56 0.96 9.67 13.39
N ASP A 57 -0.38 9.69 13.31
CA ASP A 57 -1.16 8.52 12.88
C ASP A 57 -0.88 8.15 11.42
N TYR A 58 -0.69 9.17 10.56
CA TYR A 58 -0.29 8.98 9.17
C TYR A 58 1.11 8.37 9.06
N GLU A 59 2.06 8.91 9.83
CA GLU A 59 3.45 8.45 9.87
C GLU A 59 3.55 7.01 10.41
N GLU A 60 2.78 6.68 11.45
CA GLU A 60 2.69 5.33 12.01
C GLU A 60 2.14 4.34 10.99
N ALA A 61 1.01 4.65 10.34
CA ALA A 61 0.42 3.80 9.32
C ALA A 61 1.35 3.59 8.12
N LEU A 62 2.05 4.66 7.69
CA LEU A 62 3.05 4.57 6.64
C LEU A 62 4.22 3.66 7.06
N LEU A 63 4.74 3.83 8.28
CA LEU A 63 5.83 3.01 8.81
C LEU A 63 5.41 1.53 8.91
N GLN A 64 4.20 1.23 9.40
CA GLN A 64 3.64 -0.12 9.43
C GLN A 64 3.59 -0.73 8.03
N MET A 65 3.07 0.01 7.05
CA MET A 65 3.00 -0.45 5.67
C MET A 65 4.38 -0.79 5.09
N LEU A 66 5.39 0.05 5.36
CA LEU A 66 6.76 -0.13 4.88
C LEU A 66 7.51 -1.27 5.59
N SER A 67 7.14 -1.56 6.84
CA SER A 67 7.66 -2.73 7.57
C SER A 67 7.23 -4.08 6.96
N GLY A 68 6.26 -4.04 6.03
CA GLY A 68 5.65 -5.19 5.38
C GLY A 68 4.32 -5.60 6.02
N GLU A 69 3.77 -4.78 6.92
CA GLU A 69 2.44 -5.01 7.49
C GLU A 69 1.38 -4.88 6.38
N GLY A 70 0.51 -5.88 6.28
CA GLY A 70 -0.50 -5.96 5.23
C GLY A 70 -0.04 -6.55 3.89
N ASP A 71 1.21 -7.00 3.73
CA ASP A 71 1.70 -7.71 2.52
C ASP A 71 1.50 -6.92 1.21
N CYS A 72 1.53 -5.59 1.29
CA CYS A 72 1.23 -4.67 0.17
C CYS A 72 2.45 -4.09 -0.52
N LEU A 73 3.47 -3.78 0.27
CA LEU A 73 4.70 -3.15 -0.22
C LEU A 73 5.89 -4.05 0.10
N LEU A 74 6.77 -4.15 -0.89
CA LEU A 74 8.06 -4.78 -0.78
C LEU A 74 9.11 -3.69 -0.88
N VAL A 75 9.75 -3.39 0.26
CA VAL A 75 10.93 -2.52 0.28
C VAL A 75 12.12 -3.33 -0.23
N ASP A 76 12.78 -2.83 -1.29
CA ASP A 76 13.93 -3.49 -1.93
C ASP A 76 15.13 -3.53 -0.96
N SER A 77 15.26 -2.50 -0.13
CA SER A 77 16.26 -2.42 0.94
C SER A 77 15.85 -3.24 2.18
N SER A 78 16.47 -4.41 2.32
CA SER A 78 16.34 -5.26 3.53
C SER A 78 16.74 -4.54 4.81
N VAL A 79 17.70 -3.61 4.75
CA VAL A 79 18.14 -2.81 5.91
C VAL A 79 17.04 -1.85 6.33
N ALA A 80 16.47 -1.10 5.40
CA ALA A 80 15.37 -0.18 5.69
C ALA A 80 14.18 -0.92 6.33
N ARG A 81 13.79 -2.06 5.74
CA ARG A 81 12.72 -2.89 6.29
C ARG A 81 13.01 -3.38 7.71
N GLN A 82 14.22 -3.88 7.96
CA GLN A 82 14.60 -4.40 9.28
C GLN A 82 14.61 -3.30 10.34
N GLU A 83 15.13 -2.10 10.01
CA GLU A 83 15.15 -0.97 10.93
C GLU A 83 13.73 -0.49 11.26
N MET A 84 12.84 -0.38 10.26
CA MET A 84 11.43 -0.03 10.48
C MET A 84 10.70 -1.05 11.37
N GLN A 85 10.94 -2.35 11.15
CA GLN A 85 10.38 -3.42 11.98
C GLN A 85 10.89 -3.36 13.42
N ARG A 86 12.18 -3.09 13.62
CA ARG A 86 12.79 -2.95 14.94
C ARG A 86 12.23 -1.74 15.67
N GLU A 87 12.07 -0.63 14.98
CA GLU A 87 11.55 0.61 15.53
C GLU A 87 10.09 0.43 15.98
N LEU A 88 9.24 -0.19 15.14
CA LEU A 88 7.84 -0.52 15.50
C LEU A 88 7.73 -1.50 16.68
N ALA A 89 8.71 -2.40 16.86
CA ALA A 89 8.76 -3.29 18.01
C ALA A 89 9.22 -2.59 19.30
N GLY A 90 9.74 -1.36 19.20
CA GLY A 90 10.17 -0.55 20.32
C GLY A 90 9.01 0.05 21.12
N PRO A 91 9.23 0.41 22.40
CA PRO A 91 8.21 1.04 23.23
C PRO A 91 7.90 2.50 22.86
N ASN A 92 8.76 3.14 22.06
CA ASN A 92 8.58 4.51 21.58
C ASN A 92 9.04 4.62 20.11
N PRO A 93 8.28 4.05 19.17
CA PRO A 93 8.68 3.99 17.77
C PRO A 93 8.88 5.38 17.19
N ASN A 94 10.01 5.59 16.51
CA ASN A 94 10.21 6.79 15.70
C ASN A 94 9.46 6.65 14.37
N THR A 95 8.22 7.14 14.34
CA THR A 95 7.37 7.10 13.14
C THR A 95 7.97 7.86 11.96
N ALA A 96 8.81 8.86 12.19
CA ALA A 96 9.47 9.64 11.14
C ALA A 96 10.72 8.95 10.53
N LEU A 97 11.09 7.74 10.98
CA LEU A 97 12.28 7.01 10.50
C LEU A 97 12.25 6.74 8.99
N PHE A 98 11.06 6.61 8.39
CA PHE A 98 10.94 6.42 6.95
C PHE A 98 11.49 7.60 6.12
N HIS A 99 11.65 8.79 6.71
CA HIS A 99 12.28 9.93 6.05
C HIS A 99 13.75 9.67 5.70
N GLU A 100 14.48 8.92 6.53
CA GLU A 100 15.87 8.54 6.25
C GLU A 100 15.96 7.58 5.06
N PHE A 101 14.88 6.82 4.83
CA PHE A 101 14.73 5.90 3.71
C PHE A 101 13.89 6.48 2.58
N ALA A 102 13.70 7.81 2.51
CA ALA A 102 12.86 8.45 1.50
C ALA A 102 13.25 8.08 0.06
N ALA A 103 14.55 7.80 -0.19
CA ALA A 103 15.08 7.38 -1.48
C ALA A 103 15.08 5.85 -1.70
N ALA A 104 14.61 5.06 -0.74
CA ALA A 104 14.57 3.61 -0.87
C ALA A 104 13.47 3.19 -1.85
N ASP A 105 13.81 2.26 -2.73
CA ASP A 105 12.88 1.67 -3.68
C ASP A 105 11.89 0.73 -2.97
N VAL A 106 10.62 0.91 -3.32
CA VAL A 106 9.50 0.09 -2.89
C VAL A 106 8.73 -0.39 -4.12
N ARG A 107 8.22 -1.61 -4.03
CA ARG A 107 7.42 -2.24 -5.08
C ARG A 107 6.07 -2.64 -4.50
N LEU A 108 5.02 -2.45 -5.28
CA LEU A 108 3.71 -2.89 -4.88
C LEU A 108 3.54 -4.40 -5.13
N HIS A 109 3.02 -5.11 -4.15
CA HIS A 109 2.81 -6.55 -4.25
C HIS A 109 1.54 -6.83 -5.07
N SER A 110 1.65 -7.62 -6.14
CA SER A 110 0.52 -7.94 -7.05
C SER A 110 -0.69 -8.55 -6.36
N ARG A 111 -0.57 -9.05 -5.12
CA ARG A 111 -1.66 -9.71 -4.41
C ARG A 111 -2.79 -8.74 -3.99
N ARG A 112 -2.51 -7.44 -3.88
CA ARG A 112 -3.49 -6.40 -3.51
C ARG A 112 -3.94 -5.54 -4.70
N VAL A 113 -3.28 -5.67 -5.84
CA VAL A 113 -3.79 -5.13 -7.10
C VAL A 113 -4.81 -6.14 -7.61
N PRO A 114 -6.10 -5.83 -7.69
CA PRO A 114 -6.96 -6.57 -8.60
C PRO A 114 -6.44 -6.23 -10.00
N LEU A 115 -5.46 -7.00 -10.48
CA LEU A 115 -5.18 -7.08 -11.90
C LEU A 115 -6.40 -7.75 -12.51
N ASP A 116 -7.49 -6.99 -12.66
CA ASP A 116 -8.47 -7.23 -13.72
C ASP A 116 -7.81 -6.82 -15.04
N VAL A 117 -6.64 -7.41 -15.31
CA VAL A 117 -6.06 -7.45 -16.65
C VAL A 117 -6.89 -8.50 -17.36
N GLY A 118 -8.02 -8.04 -17.88
CA GLY A 118 -8.87 -8.69 -18.88
C GLY A 118 -8.81 -10.21 -18.94
N ARG A 119 -9.72 -10.88 -18.21
CA ARG A 119 -10.49 -11.93 -18.89
C ARG A 119 -11.73 -11.28 -19.47
N GLY A 120 -11.54 -10.62 -20.61
CA GLY A 120 -12.63 -10.22 -21.46
C GLY A 120 -13.52 -11.42 -21.76
N SER A 121 -14.78 -11.31 -21.37
CA SER A 121 -15.95 -11.71 -22.14
C SER A 121 -15.70 -12.62 -23.35
N GLU A 122 -16.02 -13.90 -23.22
CA GLU A 122 -16.76 -14.62 -24.26
C GLU A 122 -18.08 -15.11 -23.66
N VAL A 123 -19.09 -14.26 -23.83
CA VAL A 123 -20.48 -14.66 -23.96
C VAL A 123 -20.61 -15.73 -25.05
N GLY A 124 -21.29 -16.82 -24.72
CA GLY A 124 -22.04 -17.62 -25.69
C GLY A 124 -21.49 -19.01 -25.99
N ALA A 125 -22.06 -20.02 -25.34
CA ALA A 125 -22.62 -21.19 -26.02
C ALA A 125 -23.45 -21.98 -25.00
N ALA A 126 -24.76 -21.82 -25.13
CA ALA A 126 -25.71 -22.80 -24.62
C ALA A 126 -25.52 -24.12 -25.40
N GLU A 127 -25.44 -25.24 -24.70
CA GLU A 127 -26.04 -26.51 -25.14
C GLU A 127 -26.13 -27.45 -23.91
N VAL A 128 -27.30 -27.44 -23.26
CA VAL A 128 -28.37 -28.46 -23.19
C VAL A 128 -28.11 -29.60 -22.18
N PRO A 129 -29.10 -29.98 -21.36
CA PRO A 129 -29.00 -31.11 -20.45
C PRO A 129 -29.35 -32.40 -21.22
N GLU A 130 -28.43 -33.36 -21.27
CA GLU A 130 -28.80 -34.74 -21.61
C GLU A 130 -29.13 -35.49 -20.31
N ALA A 131 -30.41 -35.83 -20.20
CA ALA A 131 -30.94 -36.84 -19.31
C ALA A 131 -30.94 -38.18 -20.05
N ASP A 132 -30.28 -39.18 -19.50
CA ASP A 132 -30.74 -40.58 -19.42
C ASP A 132 -29.97 -41.33 -18.32
#